data_AF-A0A1H4A2D5-F1
#
_entry.id   AF-A0A1H4A2D5-F1
#
_cell.length_a   1.000
_cell.length_b   1.000
_cell.length_c   1.000
_cell.angle_alpha   90.00
_cell.angle_beta   90.00
_cell.angle_gamma   90.00
#
_symmetry.space_group_name_H-M   'P 1'
#
loop_
_entity.id
_entity.type
_entity.pdbx_description
1 polymer ?
#
loop_
_entity_poly.entity_id
_entity_poly.type
_entity_poly.pdbx_seq_one_letter_code
_entity_poly.pdbx_strand_id
1 'polypeptide(L)' 'MYKLIRSLLPVVAAFLAVTAGAQNAAWKSTVEPLGDNAYRIVLEASIPQPYHM' A
#
# COMPACT_ATOMS: atom_id res chain seq x y z
N MET A 1 -13.50 13.05 31.68
CA MET A 1 -13.15 12.09 30.60
C MET A 1 -13.12 12.72 29.20
N TYR A 2 -14.07 13.58 28.84
CA TYR A 2 -14.14 14.25 27.52
C TYR A 2 -12.85 15.01 27.10
N LYS A 3 -12.23 15.77 28.00
CA LYS A 3 -10.96 16.48 27.73
C LYS A 3 -9.81 15.52 27.39
N LEU A 4 -9.76 14.37 28.06
CA LEU A 4 -8.72 13.36 27.86
C LEU A 4 -8.88 12.72 26.47
N ILE A 5 -10.10 12.31 26.13
CA ILE A 5 -10.45 11.72 24.83
C ILE A 5 -10.15 12.71 23.70
N ARG A 6 -10.52 13.98 23.86
CA ARG A 6 -10.28 15.02 22.85
C ARG A 6 -8.79 15.29 22.61
N SER A 7 -7.94 15.16 23.63
CA SER A 7 -6.49 15.27 23.50
C SER A 7 -5.83 14.00 22.92
N LEU A 8 -6.39 12.82 23.19
CA LEU A 8 -5.87 11.54 22.69
C LEU A 8 -6.29 11.24 21.24
N LEU A 9 -7.46 11.71 20.82
CA LEU A 9 -7.99 11.47 19.47
C LEU A 9 -7.02 11.87 18.32
N PRO A 10 -6.37 13.05 18.32
CA PRO A 10 -5.41 13.40 17.28
C PRO A 10 -4.16 12.51 17.30
N VAL A 11 -3.72 12.05 18.48
CA VAL A 11 -2.57 11.14 18.62
C VAL A 11 -2.90 9.78 18.00
N VAL A 12 -4.07 9.23 18.32
CA VAL A 12 -4.55 7.98 17.73
C VAL A 12 -4.73 8.11 16.21
N ALA A 13 -5.29 9.23 15.73
CA ALA A 13 -5.43 9.49 14.30
C ALA A 13 -4.08 9.55 13.57
N ALA A 14 -3.08 10.18 14.17
CA ALA A 14 -1.72 10.23 13.62
C ALA A 14 -1.08 8.83 13.53
N PHE A 15 -1.25 7.99 14.56
CA PHE A 15 -0.76 6.60 14.53
C PHE A 15 -1.43 5.76 13.44
N LEU A 16 -2.75 5.89 13.28
CA LEU A 16 -3.48 5.16 12.24
C LEU A 16 -3.04 5.57 10.82
N ALA A 17 -2.78 6.85 10.59
CA ALA A 17 -2.28 7.35 9.30
C ALA A 17 -0.91 6.76 8.92
N VAL A 18 -0.02 6.55 9.89
CA VAL A 18 1.30 5.93 9.64
C VAL A 18 1.16 4.46 9.25
N THR A 19 0.23 3.72 9.85
CA THR A 19 0.00 2.31 9.51
C THR A 19 -0.63 2.10 8.14
N ALA A 20 -1.38 3.08 7.62
CA ALA A 20 -1.94 3.01 6.26
C ALA A 20 -0.86 3.10 5.16
N GLY A 21 0.30 3.71 5.46
CA GLY A 21 1.43 3.77 4.53
C GLY A 21 2.08 2.40 4.26
N ALA A 22 1.95 1.46 5.18
CA ALA A 22 2.47 0.09 5.06
C ALA A 22 1.78 -0.74 3.97
N GLN A 23 0.59 -0.33 3.54
CA GLN A 23 -0.19 -1.03 2.51
C GLN A 23 0.03 -0.47 1.10
N ASN A 24 0.86 0.55 0.94
CA ASN A 24 1.15 1.14 -0.36
C ASN A 24 2.29 0.37 -1.05
N ALA A 25 1.95 -0.76 -1.67
CA ALA A 25 2.85 -1.39 -2.64
C ALA A 25 2.81 -0.57 -3.94
N ALA A 26 3.97 -0.22 -4.47
CA ALA A 26 4.03 0.39 -5.78
C ALA A 26 3.85 -0.71 -6.84
N TRP A 27 2.82 -0.56 -7.67
CA TRP A 27 2.49 -1.53 -8.72
C TRP A 27 2.84 -0.96 -10.09
N LYS A 28 3.49 -1.77 -10.91
CA LYS A 28 3.69 -1.49 -12.32
C LYS A 28 3.09 -2.65 -13.12
N SER A 29 2.30 -2.30 -14.13
CA SER A 29 1.74 -3.25 -15.08
C SER A 29 2.28 -2.97 -16.46
N THR A 30 2.74 -4.01 -17.14
CA THR A 30 3.10 -3.96 -18.56
C THR A 30 2.37 -5.07 -19.31
N VAL A 31 1.96 -4.75 -20.53
CA VAL A 31 1.35 -5.72 -21.44
C VAL A 31 2.31 -5.93 -22.60
N GLU A 32 2.79 -7.15 -22.74
CA GLU A 32 3.77 -7.53 -23.76
C GLU A 32 3.05 -8.39 -24.82
N PRO A 33 3.09 -8.01 -26.11
CA PRO A 33 2.57 -8.85 -27.18
C PRO A 33 3.49 -10.06 -27.38
N LEU A 34 2.90 -11.26 -27.53
CA LEU A 34 3.64 -12.50 -27.79
C LEU A 34 3.47 -13.04 -29.22
N GLY A 35 2.62 -12.40 -30.03
CA GLY A 35 2.21 -12.91 -31.35
C GLY A 35 1.00 -13.84 -31.27
N ASP A 36 0.40 -14.17 -32.42
CA ASP A 36 -0.71 -15.13 -32.53
C ASP A 36 -1.88 -14.91 -31.56
N ASN A 37 -2.27 -13.64 -31.38
CA ASN A 37 -3.30 -13.19 -30.42
C ASN A 37 -2.99 -13.50 -28.95
N ALA A 38 -1.74 -13.83 -28.61
CA ALA A 38 -1.29 -14.01 -27.25
C ALA A 38 -0.65 -12.74 -26.69
N TYR A 39 -0.90 -12.51 -25.40
CA TYR A 39 -0.33 -11.42 -24.62
C TYR A 39 0.18 -11.94 -23.28
N ARG A 40 1.26 -11.34 -22.80
CA ARG A 40 1.73 -11.52 -21.43
C ARG A 40 1.43 -10.26 -20.64
N ILE A 41 0.79 -10.43 -19.49
CA ILE A 41 0.59 -9.36 -18.53
C ILE A 41 1.64 -9.57 -17.44
N VAL A 42 2.53 -8.59 -17.27
CA VAL A 42 3.53 -8.59 -16.21
C VAL A 42 3.07 -7.63 -15.13
N LEU A 43 3.01 -8.13 -13.90
CA LEU A 43 2.65 -7.38 -12.72
C LEU A 43 3.86 -7.35 -11.78
N GLU A 44 4.47 -6.19 -11.64
CA GLU A 44 5.61 -5.98 -10.75
C GLU A 44 5.15 -5.22 -9.51
N ALA A 45 5.41 -5.77 -8.33
CA ALA A 45 5.17 -5.12 -7.05
C ALA A 45 6.51 -4.76 -6.40
N SER A 46 6.69 -3.48 -6.07
CA SER A 46 7.76 -3.05 -5.17
C SER A 46 7.19 -2.94 -3.76
N ILE A 47 7.50 -3.94 -2.95
CA ILE A 47 7.06 -4.03 -1.55
C ILE A 47 8.28 -3.69 -0.68
N PRO A 48 8.18 -2.74 0.27
CA PRO A 48 9.26 -2.47 1.20
C PRO A 48 9.63 -3.73 2.00
N GLN A 49 10.92 -3.94 2.22
CA GLN A 49 11.49 -5.12 2.87
C GLN A 49 10.82 -5.52 4.21
N PRO A 50 10.36 -4.60 5.07
CA PRO A 50 9.64 -4.96 6.30
C PRO A 50 8.30 -5.69 6.10
N TYR A 51 7.76 -5.72 4.87
CA TYR A 51 6.44 -6.26 4.54
C TYR A 51 6.51 -7.46 3.58
N HIS A 52 7.70 -8.03 3.34
CA HIS A 52 7.84 -9.27 2.58
C HIS A 52 7.21 -10.41 3.41
N MET A 53 6.11 -11.01 2.93
CA MET A 53 5.42 -12.15 3.56
C MET A 53 6.13 -13.47 3.29
#